data_AF-A0A8T4T3S2-F1
#
_entry.id   AF-A0A8T4T3S2-F1
#
_cell.length_a   1.000
_cell.length_b   1.000
_cell.length_c   1.000
_cell.angle_alpha   90.00
_cell.angle_beta   90.00
_cell.angle_gamma   90.00
#
_symmetry.space_group_name_H-M   'P 1'
#
loop_
_entity.id
_entity.type
_entity.pdbx_description
1 polymer ?
#
loop_
_entity_poly.entity_id
_entity_poly.type
_entity_poly.pdbx_seq_one_letter_code
_entity_poly.pdbx_strand_id
1 'polypeptide(L)'
;MPELPPPPSKAPEPRQPAEPSSDANEQLNLVRARQRVGEERYSELRKKLLLIENNMLANQKRSLNDVKSLQTDLNELKRTIQAAEDKIITIIKELRLTARREDIDVLKRYLELWDPVRFVSVDQVEKIIDEKLGGHEEEHHETKDTSLVKKPNYDSPS
;
A
#
# COMPACT_ATOMS: atom_id res chain seq x y z
N MET A 1 -86.87 68.72 -77.92
CA MET A 1 -86.70 67.61 -76.97
C MET A 1 -85.26 67.09 -77.09
N PRO A 2 -84.60 66.80 -75.96
CA PRO A 2 -83.18 66.50 -75.87
C PRO A 2 -82.91 64.99 -75.93
N GLU A 3 -81.77 64.58 -76.48
CA GLU A 3 -81.09 63.36 -76.04
C GLU A 3 -79.62 63.69 -75.82
N LEU A 4 -79.23 63.70 -74.53
CA LEU A 4 -77.86 63.84 -74.06
C LEU A 4 -77.11 62.52 -74.30
N PRO A 5 -75.82 62.57 -74.68
CA PRO A 5 -75.00 61.38 -74.78
C PRO A 5 -74.69 60.78 -73.39
N PRO A 6 -74.60 59.44 -73.28
CA PRO A 6 -74.37 58.77 -72.00
C PRO A 6 -72.96 59.05 -71.45
N PRO A 7 -72.79 59.08 -70.11
CA PRO A 7 -71.52 59.41 -69.47
C PRO A 7 -70.46 58.31 -69.69
N PRO A 8 -69.16 58.68 -69.71
CA PRO A 8 -68.07 57.74 -69.93
C PRO A 8 -67.97 56.70 -68.80
N SER A 9 -67.93 55.44 -69.20
CA SER A 9 -67.73 54.26 -68.36
C SER A 9 -66.41 54.39 -67.58
N LYS A 10 -66.50 54.34 -66.25
CA LYS A 10 -65.35 54.35 -65.34
C LYS A 10 -64.49 53.10 -65.58
N ALA A 11 -63.23 53.31 -65.96
CA ALA A 11 -62.23 52.26 -65.98
C ALA A 11 -62.09 51.62 -64.58
N PRO A 12 -61.91 50.30 -64.46
CA PRO A 12 -61.72 49.64 -63.17
C PRO A 12 -60.37 50.03 -62.58
N GLU A 13 -60.38 50.47 -61.32
CA GLU A 13 -59.19 50.74 -60.54
C GLU A 13 -58.24 49.53 -60.49
N PRO A 14 -56.91 49.75 -60.46
CA PRO A 14 -55.94 48.68 -60.32
C PRO A 14 -56.16 47.97 -58.99
N ARG A 15 -56.47 46.66 -59.06
CA ARG A 15 -56.52 45.78 -57.89
C ARG A 15 -55.19 45.89 -57.15
N GLN A 16 -55.22 46.50 -55.97
CA GLN A 16 -54.11 46.42 -55.04
C GLN A 16 -53.80 44.94 -54.77
N PRO A 17 -52.52 44.53 -54.76
CA PRO A 17 -52.16 43.16 -54.43
C PRO A 17 -52.71 42.83 -53.03
N ALA A 18 -53.46 41.74 -52.94
CA ALA A 18 -54.05 41.27 -51.70
C ALA A 18 -52.98 41.23 -50.60
N GLU A 19 -53.20 41.96 -49.51
CA GLU A 19 -52.33 41.89 -48.34
C GLU A 19 -52.27 40.45 -47.84
N PRO A 20 -51.08 39.91 -47.54
CA PRO A 20 -50.97 38.57 -47.01
C PRO A 20 -51.75 38.49 -45.70
N SER A 21 -52.62 37.49 -45.58
CA SER A 21 -53.47 37.28 -44.41
C SER A 21 -52.63 37.30 -43.13
N SER A 22 -53.12 38.02 -42.10
CA SER A 22 -52.45 38.20 -40.80
C SER A 22 -51.90 36.89 -40.22
N ASP A 23 -52.64 35.79 -40.39
CA ASP A 23 -52.28 34.44 -39.95
C ASP A 23 -50.95 33.93 -40.54
N ALA A 24 -50.65 34.27 -41.80
CA ALA A 24 -49.39 33.87 -42.43
C ALA A 24 -48.19 34.61 -41.80
N ASN A 25 -48.37 35.88 -41.44
CA ASN A 25 -47.35 36.68 -40.77
C ASN A 25 -47.10 36.19 -39.33
N GLU A 26 -48.14 35.77 -38.61
CA GLU A 26 -48.01 35.17 -37.27
C GLU A 26 -47.27 33.83 -37.31
N GLN A 27 -47.60 32.96 -38.27
CA GLN A 27 -46.90 31.69 -38.46
C GLN A 27 -45.42 31.90 -38.81
N LEU A 28 -45.11 32.87 -39.67
CA LEU A 28 -43.72 33.23 -39.99
C LEU A 28 -42.96 33.75 -38.77
N ASN A 29 -43.60 34.54 -37.91
CA ASN A 29 -42.98 35.03 -36.67
C ASN A 29 -42.72 33.89 -35.67
N LEU A 30 -43.64 32.92 -35.56
CA LEU A 30 -43.43 31.71 -34.75
C LEU A 30 -42.25 30.88 -35.25
N VAL A 31 -42.14 30.69 -36.58
CA VAL A 31 -41.03 29.95 -37.19
C VAL A 31 -39.70 30.66 -36.94
N ARG A 32 -39.65 32.00 -37.08
CA ARG A 32 -38.45 32.79 -36.78
C ARG A 32 -38.03 32.68 -35.32
N ALA A 33 -38.99 32.76 -34.39
CA ALA A 33 -38.72 32.59 -32.96
C ALA A 33 -38.16 31.19 -32.65
N ARG A 34 -38.76 30.14 -33.24
CA ARG A 34 -38.27 28.76 -33.10
C ARG A 34 -36.88 28.57 -33.70
N GLN A 35 -36.63 29.14 -34.88
CA GLN A 35 -35.32 29.10 -35.53
C GLN A 35 -34.26 29.73 -34.62
N ARG A 36 -34.54 30.93 -34.10
CA ARG A 36 -33.64 31.63 -33.18
C ARG A 36 -33.33 30.80 -31.93
N VAL A 37 -34.34 30.22 -31.29
CA VAL A 37 -34.14 29.33 -30.12
C VAL A 37 -33.32 28.10 -30.52
N GLY A 38 -33.53 27.56 -31.71
CA GLY A 38 -32.71 26.48 -32.27
C GLY A 38 -31.24 26.89 -32.38
N GLU A 39 -30.97 28.03 -33.01
CA GLU A 39 -29.61 28.58 -33.19
C GLU A 39 -28.92 28.84 -31.84
N GLU A 40 -29.62 29.41 -30.87
CA GLU A 40 -29.13 29.64 -29.51
C GLU A 40 -28.74 28.31 -28.83
N ARG A 41 -29.61 27.29 -28.90
CA ARG A 41 -29.32 25.95 -28.36
C ARG A 41 -28.15 25.27 -29.06
N TYR A 42 -28.04 25.39 -30.38
CA TYR A 42 -26.90 24.85 -31.13
C TYR A 42 -25.58 25.53 -30.72
N SER A 43 -25.61 26.85 -30.51
CA SER A 43 -24.46 27.61 -30.02
C SER A 43 -24.04 27.16 -28.61
N GLU A 44 -24.99 26.95 -27.71
CA GLU A 44 -24.73 26.42 -26.36
C GLU A 44 -24.16 25.00 -26.39
N LEU A 45 -24.75 24.12 -27.21
CA LEU A 45 -24.28 22.74 -27.35
C LEU A 45 -22.84 22.71 -27.85
N ARG A 46 -22.52 23.52 -28.87
CA ARG A 46 -21.16 23.65 -29.40
C ARG A 46 -20.18 24.12 -28.33
N LYS A 47 -20.54 25.11 -27.50
CA LYS A 47 -19.70 25.56 -26.38
C LYS A 47 -19.47 24.45 -25.36
N LYS A 48 -20.51 23.70 -25.00
CA LYS A 48 -20.40 22.56 -24.08
C LYS A 48 -19.50 21.46 -24.65
N LEU A 49 -19.63 21.16 -25.94
CA LEU A 49 -18.80 20.17 -26.62
C LEU A 49 -17.31 20.55 -26.55
N LEU A 50 -16.97 21.81 -26.86
CA LEU A 50 -15.59 22.30 -26.77
C LEU A 50 -15.02 22.21 -25.34
N LEU A 51 -15.83 22.49 -24.32
CA LEU A 51 -15.41 22.34 -22.93
C LEU A 51 -15.18 20.87 -22.55
N ILE A 52 -16.05 19.97 -23.02
CA ILE A 52 -15.89 18.52 -22.81
C ILE A 52 -14.63 18.03 -23.50
N GLU A 53 -14.38 18.43 -24.75
CA GLU A 53 -13.18 18.05 -25.50
C GLU A 53 -11.92 18.53 -24.79
N ASN A 54 -11.89 19.78 -24.35
CA ASN A 54 -10.74 20.31 -23.61
C ASN A 54 -10.54 19.60 -22.26
N ASN A 55 -11.62 19.31 -21.54
CA ASN A 55 -11.55 18.55 -20.28
C ASN A 55 -11.06 17.12 -20.51
N MET A 56 -11.52 16.46 -21.58
CA MET A 56 -11.10 15.12 -21.97
C MET A 56 -9.60 15.09 -22.32
N LEU A 57 -9.10 16.06 -23.08
CA LEU A 57 -7.68 16.19 -23.41
C LEU A 57 -6.83 16.44 -22.17
N ALA A 58 -7.28 17.33 -21.27
CA ALA A 58 -6.60 17.61 -20.01
C ALA A 58 -6.54 16.36 -19.11
N ASN A 59 -7.65 15.63 -19.00
CA ASN A 59 -7.71 14.38 -18.23
C ASN A 59 -6.83 13.30 -18.85
N GLN A 60 -6.86 13.12 -20.17
CA GLN A 60 -6.00 12.16 -20.86
C GLN A 60 -4.51 12.46 -20.62
N LYS A 61 -4.10 13.74 -20.69
CA LYS A 61 -2.73 14.15 -20.41
C LYS A 61 -2.34 13.87 -18.96
N ARG A 62 -3.23 14.15 -18.00
CA ARG A 62 -3.01 13.82 -16.58
C ARG A 62 -2.85 12.30 -16.40
N SER A 63 -3.77 11.50 -16.92
CA SER A 63 -3.70 10.04 -16.81
C SER A 63 -2.42 9.46 -17.44
N LEU A 64 -1.97 10.00 -18.58
CA LEU A 64 -0.70 9.58 -19.19
C LEU A 64 0.51 9.92 -18.32
N ASN A 65 0.50 11.07 -17.65
CA ASN A 65 1.56 11.43 -16.71
C ASN A 65 1.53 10.53 -15.48
N ASP A 66 0.35 10.23 -14.94
CA ASP A 66 0.19 9.34 -13.79
C ASP A 66 0.70 7.94 -14.12
N VAL A 67 0.38 7.40 -15.30
CA VAL A 67 0.91 6.11 -15.77
C VAL A 67 2.44 6.12 -15.87
N LYS A 68 3.04 7.20 -16.37
CA LYS A 68 4.51 7.34 -16.44
C LYS A 68 5.14 7.43 -15.05
N SER A 69 4.49 8.12 -14.11
CA SER A 69 4.93 8.19 -12.71
C SER A 69 4.90 6.79 -12.10
N LEU A 70 3.77 6.09 -12.20
CA LEU A 70 3.63 4.72 -11.70
C LEU A 70 4.66 3.75 -12.31
N GLN A 71 4.95 3.89 -13.60
CA GLN A 71 5.98 3.08 -14.25
C GLN A 71 7.38 3.36 -13.67
N THR A 72 7.66 4.61 -13.32
CA THR A 72 8.92 5.00 -12.67
C THR A 72 9.01 4.41 -11.27
N ASP A 73 7.93 4.53 -10.49
CA ASP A 73 7.83 4.00 -9.13
C ASP A 73 7.96 2.47 -9.11
N LEU A 74 7.34 1.77 -10.07
CA LEU A 74 7.47 0.32 -10.22
C LEU A 74 8.90 -0.12 -10.54
N ASN A 75 9.61 0.64 -11.38
CA ASN A 75 11.02 0.36 -11.67
C ASN A 75 11.91 0.59 -10.46
N GLU A 76 11.63 1.63 -9.66
CA GLU A 76 12.32 1.87 -8.40
C GLU A 76 12.05 0.75 -7.39
N LEU A 77 10.79 0.34 -7.23
CA LEU A 77 10.41 -0.78 -6.37
C LEU A 77 11.10 -2.09 -6.77
N LYS A 78 11.21 -2.36 -8.07
CA LYS A 78 11.95 -3.53 -8.57
C LYS A 78 13.43 -3.48 -8.16
N ARG A 79 14.05 -2.29 -8.21
CA ARG A 79 15.45 -2.10 -7.78
C ARG A 79 15.61 -2.29 -6.27
N THR A 80 14.68 -1.76 -5.47
CA THR A 80 14.73 -1.91 -4.00
C THR A 80 14.52 -3.36 -3.56
N ILE A 81 13.64 -4.10 -4.24
CA ILE A 81 13.47 -5.55 -4.02
C ILE A 81 14.77 -6.29 -4.33
N GLN A 82 15.39 -6.03 -5.49
CA GLN A 82 16.65 -6.69 -5.84
C GLN A 82 17.75 -6.40 -4.81
N ALA A 83 17.87 -5.14 -4.36
CA ALA A 83 18.84 -4.76 -3.34
C ALA A 83 18.54 -5.41 -1.97
N ALA A 84 17.27 -5.64 -1.64
CA ALA A 84 16.89 -6.35 -0.42
C ALA A 84 17.23 -7.85 -0.52
N GLU A 85 16.97 -8.49 -1.67
CA GLU A 85 17.38 -9.87 -1.93
C GLU A 85 18.91 -10.04 -1.78
N ASP A 86 19.70 -9.14 -2.35
CA ASP A 86 21.17 -9.18 -2.26
C ASP A 86 21.66 -9.04 -0.80
N LYS A 87 21.00 -8.17 -0.01
CA LYS A 87 21.29 -8.02 1.43
C LYS A 87 20.94 -9.28 2.20
N ILE A 88 19.78 -9.89 1.92
CA ILE A 88 19.38 -11.16 2.55
C ILE A 88 20.39 -12.26 2.23
N ILE A 89 20.82 -12.37 0.98
CA ILE A 89 21.85 -13.34 0.57
C ILE A 89 23.17 -13.08 1.32
N THR A 90 23.55 -11.81 1.50
CA THR A 90 24.74 -11.43 2.27
C THR A 90 24.61 -11.85 3.73
N ILE A 91 23.48 -11.58 4.38
CA ILE A 91 23.20 -12.01 5.76
C ILE A 91 23.29 -13.53 5.86
N ILE A 92 22.71 -14.28 4.91
CA ILE A 92 22.80 -15.75 4.89
C ILE A 92 24.26 -16.22 4.79
N LYS A 93 25.10 -15.56 3.99
CA LYS A 93 26.53 -15.89 3.89
C LYS A 93 27.26 -15.61 5.20
N GLU A 94 27.00 -14.47 5.84
CA GLU A 94 27.60 -14.11 7.13
C GLU A 94 27.17 -15.09 8.23
N LEU A 95 25.89 -15.47 8.29
CA LEU A 95 25.38 -16.48 9.22
C LEU A 95 25.98 -17.87 9.00
N ARG A 96 26.42 -18.19 7.78
CA ARG A 96 27.17 -19.43 7.50
C ARG A 96 28.63 -19.35 7.94
N LEU A 97 29.21 -18.15 7.95
CA LEU A 97 30.59 -17.90 8.38
C LEU A 97 30.71 -17.75 9.90
N THR A 98 29.65 -17.36 10.59
CA THR A 98 29.61 -17.41 12.06
C THR A 98 29.70 -18.86 12.53
N ALA A 99 30.68 -19.14 13.39
CA ALA A 99 30.91 -20.46 13.96
C ALA A 99 29.62 -21.01 14.58
N ARG A 100 29.31 -22.28 14.31
CA ARG A 100 28.19 -22.93 14.96
C ARG A 100 28.48 -22.99 16.45
N ARG A 101 27.45 -22.84 17.27
CA ARG A 101 27.58 -22.95 18.73
C ARG A 101 28.27 -24.25 19.15
N GLU A 102 28.01 -25.32 18.40
CA GLU A 102 28.66 -26.63 18.49
C GLU A 102 30.19 -26.54 18.36
N ASP A 103 30.71 -25.80 17.39
CA ASP A 103 32.16 -25.65 17.17
C ASP A 103 32.82 -24.88 18.32
N ILE A 104 32.12 -23.88 18.87
CA ILE A 104 32.59 -23.09 20.02
C ILE A 104 32.60 -23.95 21.29
N ASP A 105 31.58 -24.78 21.50
CA ASP A 105 31.50 -25.70 22.64
C ASP A 105 32.60 -26.77 22.59
N VAL A 106 32.92 -27.28 21.39
CA VAL A 106 34.05 -28.19 21.16
C VAL A 106 35.38 -27.49 21.45
N LEU A 107 35.56 -26.27 20.96
CA LEU A 107 36.78 -25.48 21.23
C LEU A 107 36.96 -25.22 22.73
N LYS A 108 35.88 -24.88 23.43
CA LYS A 108 35.87 -24.68 24.88
C LYS A 108 36.30 -25.95 25.61
N ARG A 109 35.82 -27.12 25.17
CA ARG A 109 36.18 -28.42 25.75
C ARG A 109 37.65 -28.76 25.50
N TYR A 110 38.16 -28.48 24.31
CA TYR A 110 39.60 -28.61 24.05
C TYR A 110 40.43 -27.65 24.90
N LEU A 111 39.96 -26.43 25.12
CA LEU A 111 40.63 -25.46 26.00
C LEU A 111 40.65 -25.94 27.46
N GLU A 112 39.54 -26.49 27.95
CA GLU A 112 39.44 -27.08 29.29
C GLU A 112 40.35 -28.30 29.46
N LEU A 113 40.50 -29.13 28.43
CA LEU A 113 41.44 -30.25 28.43
C LEU A 113 42.90 -29.80 28.34
N TRP A 114 43.15 -28.62 27.77
CA TRP A 114 44.50 -28.12 27.57
C TRP A 114 45.00 -27.23 28.71
N ASP A 115 44.19 -27.01 29.76
CA ASP A 115 44.61 -26.26 30.93
C ASP A 115 45.75 -26.99 31.68
N PRO A 116 47.01 -26.50 31.58
CA PRO A 116 48.17 -27.17 32.14
C PRO A 116 48.11 -27.24 33.68
N VAL A 117 47.26 -26.42 34.32
CA VAL A 117 47.12 -26.33 35.77
C VAL A 117 46.38 -27.54 36.36
N ARG A 118 45.63 -28.29 35.55
CA ARG A 118 44.88 -29.48 36.00
C ARG A 118 45.59 -30.80 35.71
N PHE A 119 46.80 -30.78 35.14
CA PHE A 119 47.62 -31.99 35.06
C PHE A 119 48.15 -32.32 36.45
N VAL A 120 47.39 -33.17 37.14
CA VAL A 120 47.74 -33.70 38.45
C VAL A 120 49.04 -34.51 38.29
N SER A 121 50.08 -34.17 39.05
CA SER A 121 51.30 -34.99 39.11
C SER A 121 50.96 -36.36 39.71
N VAL A 122 51.67 -37.43 39.31
CA VAL A 122 51.41 -38.81 39.79
C VAL A 122 51.36 -38.85 41.33
N ASP A 123 52.25 -38.12 41.99
CA ASP A 123 52.35 -38.02 43.45
C ASP A 123 51.11 -37.39 44.12
N GLN A 124 50.40 -36.50 43.42
CA GLN A 124 49.16 -35.88 43.92
C GLN A 124 47.97 -36.83 43.76
N VAL A 125 48.00 -37.72 42.77
CA VAL A 125 46.97 -38.76 42.59
C VAL A 125 47.11 -39.82 43.67
N GLU A 126 48.33 -40.26 44.00
CA GLU A 126 48.58 -41.23 45.07
C GLU A 126 48.11 -40.72 46.44
N LYS A 127 48.36 -39.44 46.77
CA LYS A 127 47.87 -38.83 48.02
C LYS A 127 46.35 -38.83 48.13
N ILE A 128 45.62 -38.56 47.04
CA ILE A 128 44.15 -38.56 47.05
C ILE A 128 43.60 -39.98 47.21
N ILE A 129 44.29 -40.99 46.68
CA ILE A 129 43.92 -42.40 46.82
C ILE A 129 44.15 -42.86 48.26
N ASP A 130 45.29 -42.51 48.87
CA ASP A 130 45.60 -42.84 50.26
C ASP A 130 44.63 -42.15 51.25
N GLU A 131 44.25 -40.89 51.00
CA GLU A 131 43.25 -40.19 51.82
C GLU A 131 41.86 -40.86 51.74
N LYS A 132 41.47 -41.36 50.56
CA LYS A 132 40.17 -42.02 50.39
C LYS A 132 40.13 -43.48 50.85
N LEU A 133 41.24 -44.19 50.84
CA LEU A 133 41.32 -45.53 51.43
C LEU A 133 41.58 -45.49 52.94
N GLY A 134 42.27 -44.49 53.47
CA GLY A 134 42.59 -44.35 54.89
C GLY A 134 41.46 -43.79 55.76
N GLY A 135 40.42 -43.19 55.17
CA GLY A 135 39.32 -42.55 55.89
C GLY A 135 38.15 -43.45 56.31
N HIS A 136 38.26 -44.77 56.20
CA HIS A 136 37.12 -45.69 56.44
C HIS A 136 37.11 -46.39 57.82
N GLU A 137 38.05 -46.08 58.73
CA GLU A 137 38.18 -46.81 60.01
C GLU A 137 37.68 -46.09 61.27
N GLU A 138 37.29 -44.81 61.23
CA GLU A 138 36.81 -44.12 62.44
C GLU A 138 35.45 -43.46 62.23
N GLU A 139 34.36 -44.21 62.44
CA GLU A 139 33.10 -43.68 62.99
C GLU A 139 32.17 -44.84 63.41
N HIS A 140 32.52 -45.52 64.51
CA HIS A 140 31.56 -46.32 65.26
C HIS A 140 31.92 -46.29 66.76
N HIS A 141 31.30 -45.37 67.50
CA HIS A 141 30.69 -45.55 68.84
C HIS A 141 30.67 -44.22 69.61
N GLU A 142 29.48 -43.68 69.92
CA GLU A 142 28.97 -43.59 71.30
C GLU A 142 27.47 -43.20 71.30
N THR A 143 26.70 -43.87 72.16
CA THR A 143 25.25 -43.68 72.33
C THR A 143 24.96 -42.84 73.58
N LYS A 144 23.99 -41.92 73.53
CA LYS A 144 22.74 -41.93 74.35
C LYS A 144 22.01 -40.57 74.39
N ASP A 145 20.70 -40.68 74.18
CA ASP A 145 19.57 -39.90 74.73
C ASP A 145 19.62 -38.36 74.80
N THR A 146 18.70 -37.70 74.11
CA THR A 146 17.50 -37.12 74.75
C THR A 146 16.53 -36.50 73.72
N SER A 147 15.27 -36.88 73.91
CA SER A 147 14.00 -36.29 73.45
C SER A 147 13.98 -34.80 73.04
N LEU A 148 13.34 -34.48 71.90
CA LEU A 148 12.12 -33.64 71.79
C LEU A 148 11.90 -33.11 70.35
N VAL A 149 10.84 -33.64 69.72
CA VAL A 149 9.82 -32.93 68.93
C VAL A 149 10.21 -31.61 68.22
N LYS A 150 10.26 -31.64 66.87
CA LYS A 150 9.39 -30.78 66.03
C LYS A 150 9.32 -31.26 64.57
N LYS A 151 8.11 -31.13 64.02
CA LYS A 151 7.61 -31.53 62.69
C LYS A 151 8.05 -30.54 61.57
N PRO A 152 7.79 -30.84 60.28
CA PRO A 152 8.57 -30.36 59.13
C PRO A 152 8.11 -28.99 58.63
N ASN A 153 9.02 -28.23 58.01
CA ASN A 153 8.67 -27.03 57.25
C ASN A 153 8.73 -27.36 55.75
N TYR A 154 7.57 -27.36 55.10
CA TYR A 154 7.44 -27.31 53.65
C TYR A 154 7.45 -25.83 53.26
N ASP A 155 8.36 -25.44 52.35
CA ASP A 155 8.17 -24.24 51.55
C ASP A 155 8.02 -24.64 50.08
N SER A 156 6.86 -24.29 49.54
CA SER A 156 6.53 -24.41 48.13
C SER A 156 7.17 -23.28 47.32
N PRO A 157 7.60 -23.53 46.07
CA PRO A 157 7.99 -22.46 45.16
C PRO A 157 6.75 -21.73 44.61
N SER A 158 6.85 -20.39 44.54
CA SER A 158 6.06 -19.56 43.62
C SER A 158 6.79 -19.40 42.30
#